data_AF-A0A1V6TXF4-F1
#
_entry.id   AF-A0A1V6TXF4-F1
#
_cell.length_a   1.000
_cell.length_b   1.000
_cell.length_c   1.000
_cell.angle_alpha   90.00
_cell.angle_beta   90.00
_cell.angle_gamma   90.00
#
_symmetry.space_group_name_H-M   'P 1'
#
loop_
_entity.id
_entity.type
_entity.pdbx_description
1 polymer ?
#
loop_
_entity_poly.entity_id
_entity_poly.type
_entity_poly.pdbx_seq_one_letter_code
_entity_poly.pdbx_strand_id
1 'polypeptide(L)'
;MTAHDAWAIQRDVLTLEFPFIGGQGLQYGLFKTYGISTISKLLIETGQLSTPTKAAKRYADTGCLFTEWIDNAPGSERANAAFVRLNFLHSHYQKADTISNDDMLYTLAVLALEPER
;
A
#
# COMPACT_ATOMS: atom_id res chain seq x y z
N MET A 1 24.43 -5.54 4.29
CA MET A 1 23.05 -5.36 4.76
C MET A 1 22.19 -6.40 4.07
N THR A 2 21.54 -7.27 4.85
CA THR A 2 20.59 -8.28 4.36
C THR A 2 19.18 -7.68 4.24
N ALA A 3 18.25 -8.38 3.59
CA ALA A 3 16.85 -7.97 3.55
C ALA A 3 16.21 -7.92 4.96
N HIS A 4 16.67 -8.78 5.87
CA HIS A 4 16.21 -8.77 7.26
C HIS A 4 16.75 -7.55 8.02
N ASP A 5 18.00 -7.16 7.77
CA ASP A 5 18.58 -5.94 8.37
C ASP A 5 17.82 -4.69 7.89
N ALA A 6 17.54 -4.60 6.59
CA ALA A 6 16.81 -3.48 6.01
C ALA A 6 15.39 -3.36 6.58
N TRP A 7 14.67 -4.48 6.72
CA TRP A 7 13.35 -4.51 7.34
C TRP A 7 13.40 -4.08 8.81
N ALA A 8 14.37 -4.56 9.59
CA ALA A 8 14.47 -4.20 11.01
C ALA A 8 14.68 -2.68 11.20
N ILE A 9 15.55 -2.08 10.37
CA ILE A 9 15.76 -0.63 10.34
C ILE A 9 14.45 0.08 9.96
N GLN A 10 13.80 -0.33 8.87
CA GLN A 10 12.59 0.31 8.39
C GLN A 10 11.44 0.22 9.40
N ARG A 11 11.29 -0.92 10.10
CA ARG A 11 10.32 -1.10 11.17
C ARG A 11 10.56 -0.11 12.30
N ASP A 12 11.80 -0.01 12.79
CA ASP A 12 12.12 0.88 13.91
C ASP A 12 11.90 2.36 13.52
N VAL A 13 12.28 2.75 12.30
CA VAL A 13 12.00 4.08 11.73
C VAL A 13 10.50 4.37 11.69
N LEU A 14 9.68 3.44 11.18
CA LEU A 14 8.24 3.63 10.97
C LEU A 14 7.39 3.47 12.23
N THR A 15 7.90 2.82 13.28
CA THR A 15 7.11 2.50 14.48
C THR A 15 7.58 3.23 15.73
N LEU A 16 8.87 3.61 15.81
CA LEU A 16 9.47 4.22 16.99
C LEU A 16 9.94 5.65 16.73
N GLU A 17 10.77 5.85 15.70
CA GLU A 17 11.44 7.15 15.51
C GLU A 17 10.53 8.19 14.83
N PHE A 18 9.91 7.81 13.72
CA PHE A 18 9.13 8.72 12.87
C PHE A 18 7.73 8.20 12.50
N PRO A 19 6.93 7.65 13.45
CA PRO A 19 5.66 7.02 13.13
C PRO A 19 4.65 7.98 12.49
N PHE A 20 4.63 9.24 12.93
CA PHE A 20 3.76 10.26 12.34
C PHE A 20 4.20 10.58 10.90
N ILE A 21 5.49 10.86 10.66
CA ILE A 21 5.99 11.26 9.34
C ILE A 21 5.88 10.09 8.35
N GLY A 22 6.25 8.88 8.75
CA GLY A 22 6.09 7.68 7.92
C GLY A 22 4.63 7.44 7.53
N GLY A 23 3.71 7.57 8.49
CA GLY A 23 2.27 7.47 8.22
C GLY A 23 1.73 8.57 7.30
N GLN A 24 2.23 9.80 7.41
CA GLN A 24 1.89 10.89 6.50
C GLN A 24 2.47 10.67 5.09
N GLY A 25 3.69 10.15 4.99
CA GLY A 25 4.32 9.80 3.71
C GLY A 25 3.55 8.72 2.96
N LEU A 26 3.07 7.68 3.65
CA LEU A 26 2.18 6.67 3.05
C LEU A 26 0.87 7.27 2.53
N GLN A 27 0.24 8.17 3.30
CA GLN A 27 -0.97 8.89 2.86
C GLN A 27 -0.70 9.78 1.63
N TYR A 28 0.47 10.42 1.58
CA TYR A 28 0.88 11.22 0.44
C TYR A 28 1.17 10.38 -0.81
N GLY A 29 1.78 9.20 -0.65
CA GLY A 29 1.94 8.20 -1.71
C GLY A 29 0.59 7.77 -2.30
N LEU A 30 -0.40 7.50 -1.44
CA LEU A 30 -1.77 7.22 -1.89
C LEU A 30 -2.35 8.40 -2.69
N PHE A 31 -2.20 9.64 -2.19
CA PHE A 31 -2.66 10.84 -2.88
C PHE A 31 -2.02 10.99 -4.27
N LYS A 32 -0.74 10.67 -4.43
CA LYS A 32 -0.04 10.68 -5.73
C LYS A 32 -0.60 9.70 -6.75
N THR A 33 -1.27 8.63 -6.33
CA THR A 33 -1.97 7.73 -7.26
C THR A 33 -3.17 8.38 -7.93
N TYR A 34 -3.77 9.42 -7.31
CA TYR A 34 -4.89 10.15 -7.90
C TYR A 34 -4.47 10.98 -9.11
N GLY A 35 -3.16 11.25 -9.26
CA GLY A 35 -2.59 11.96 -10.41
C GLY A 35 -2.43 11.11 -11.67
N ILE A 36 -2.60 9.79 -11.59
CA ILE A 36 -2.55 8.90 -12.74
C ILE A 36 -3.97 8.67 -13.27
N SER A 37 -4.19 8.97 -14.55
CA SER A 37 -5.54 9.02 -15.14
C SER A 37 -6.27 7.68 -15.12
N THR A 38 -5.57 6.58 -15.40
CA THR A 38 -6.10 5.20 -15.34
C THR A 38 -6.55 4.82 -13.93
N ILE A 39 -5.70 5.07 -12.93
CA ILE A 39 -6.01 4.81 -11.52
C ILE A 39 -7.17 5.69 -11.04
N SER A 40 -7.10 6.99 -11.31
CA SER A 40 -8.11 7.97 -10.87
C SER A 40 -9.51 7.63 -11.40
N LYS A 41 -9.60 7.26 -12.69
CA LYS A 41 -10.85 6.80 -13.30
C LYS A 41 -11.44 5.60 -12.57
N LEU A 42 -10.63 4.57 -12.29
CA LEU A 42 -11.07 3.38 -11.57
C LEU A 42 -11.55 3.70 -10.14
N LEU A 43 -10.85 4.59 -9.44
CA LEU A 43 -11.23 5.00 -8.08
C LEU A 43 -12.60 5.70 -8.04
N ILE A 44 -12.88 6.54 -9.05
CA ILE A 44 -14.19 7.19 -9.21
C ILE A 44 -15.27 6.14 -9.54
N GLU A 45 -15.04 5.28 -10.53
CA GLU A 45 -16.00 4.28 -10.98
C GLU A 45 -16.38 3.28 -9.88
N THR A 46 -15.40 2.82 -9.11
CA THR A 46 -15.64 1.83 -8.04
C THR A 46 -16.21 2.46 -6.77
N GLY A 47 -16.00 3.77 -6.59
CA GLY A 47 -16.36 4.51 -5.39
C GLY A 47 -15.59 4.11 -4.13
N GLN A 48 -14.51 3.31 -4.26
CA GLN A 48 -13.81 2.71 -3.11
C GLN A 48 -13.09 3.76 -2.25
N LEU A 49 -12.72 4.90 -2.83
CA LEU A 49 -12.08 6.03 -2.12
C LEU A 49 -12.86 7.35 -2.22
N SER A 50 -13.97 7.39 -2.98
CA SER A 50 -14.83 8.58 -3.11
C SER A 50 -16.15 8.49 -2.34
N THR A 51 -16.60 7.28 -1.98
CA THR A 51 -17.80 7.08 -1.13
C THR A 51 -17.38 7.03 0.34
N PRO A 52 -17.89 7.88 1.25
CA PRO A 52 -17.40 7.96 2.64
C PRO A 52 -17.35 6.63 3.40
N THR A 53 -18.40 5.82 3.30
CA THR A 53 -18.47 4.52 4.01
C THR A 53 -17.51 3.48 3.44
N LYS A 54 -17.28 3.49 2.12
CA LYS A 54 -16.32 2.58 1.46
C LYS A 54 -14.88 3.04 1.69
N ALA A 55 -14.63 4.35 1.61
CA ALA A 55 -13.33 4.96 1.78
C ALA A 55 -12.73 4.65 3.17
N ALA A 56 -13.51 4.85 4.23
CA ALA A 56 -13.06 4.57 5.59
C ALA A 56 -12.68 3.08 5.78
N LYS A 57 -13.51 2.17 5.27
CA LYS A 57 -13.23 0.73 5.31
C LYS A 57 -11.99 0.38 4.48
N ARG A 58 -11.88 0.87 3.25
CA ARG A 58 -10.75 0.58 2.36
C ARG A 58 -9.43 1.10 2.95
N TYR A 59 -9.46 2.26 3.60
CA TYR A 59 -8.32 2.83 4.29
C TYR A 59 -7.89 1.95 5.47
N ALA A 60 -8.84 1.54 6.33
CA ALA A 60 -8.57 0.63 7.44
C ALA A 60 -8.04 -0.74 6.97
N ASP A 61 -8.67 -1.35 5.97
CA ASP A 61 -8.26 -2.62 5.37
C ASP A 61 -6.81 -2.54 4.82
N THR A 62 -6.46 -1.41 4.18
CA THR A 62 -5.10 -1.17 3.65
C THR A 62 -4.10 -1.00 4.79
N GLY A 63 -4.46 -0.26 5.84
CA GLY A 63 -3.63 -0.10 7.05
C GLY A 63 -3.27 -1.44 7.67
N CYS A 64 -4.24 -2.37 7.80
CA CYS A 64 -3.97 -3.71 8.31
C CYS A 64 -2.90 -4.45 7.48
N LEU A 65 -2.98 -4.40 6.15
CA LEU A 65 -1.97 -5.05 5.28
C LEU A 65 -0.58 -4.44 5.47
N PHE A 66 -0.49 -3.12 5.62
CA PHE A 66 0.79 -2.45 5.89
C PHE A 66 1.38 -2.83 7.25
N THR A 67 0.56 -2.88 8.30
CA THR A 67 0.99 -3.37 9.62
C THR A 67 1.58 -4.77 9.53
N GLU A 68 1.00 -5.67 8.72
CA GLU A 68 1.55 -7.01 8.52
C GLU A 68 2.95 -7.01 7.90
N TRP A 69 3.24 -6.12 6.95
CA TRP A 69 4.56 -6.02 6.32
C TRP A 69 5.60 -5.28 7.18
N ILE A 70 5.16 -4.30 7.97
CA ILE A 70 6.04 -3.51 8.83
C ILE A 70 6.43 -4.32 10.07
N ASP A 71 5.48 -4.96 10.74
CA ASP A 71 5.72 -5.58 12.05
C ASP A 71 6.31 -6.99 11.97
N ASN A 72 6.23 -7.66 10.81
CA ASN A 72 6.67 -9.04 10.65
C ASN A 72 7.82 -9.17 9.64
N ALA A 73 8.82 -10.00 9.97
CA ALA A 73 10.00 -10.18 9.15
C ALA A 73 9.67 -10.66 7.71
N PRO A 74 10.51 -10.31 6.72
CA PRO A 74 10.34 -10.78 5.34
C PRO A 74 10.28 -12.31 5.29
N GLY A 75 9.28 -12.84 4.58
CA GLY A 75 9.06 -14.29 4.45
C GLY A 75 8.33 -14.94 5.63
N SER A 76 7.96 -14.19 6.66
CA SER A 76 7.07 -14.69 7.72
C SER A 76 5.69 -15.07 7.17
N GLU A 77 5.00 -15.98 7.87
CA GLU A 77 3.66 -16.41 7.47
C GLU A 77 2.68 -15.24 7.36
N ARG A 78 2.71 -14.29 8.31
CA ARG A 78 1.78 -13.16 8.29
C ARG A 78 2.07 -12.17 7.16
N ALA A 79 3.35 -11.82 6.93
CA ALA A 79 3.73 -10.95 5.81
C ALA A 79 3.34 -11.57 4.46
N ASN A 80 3.58 -12.87 4.28
CA ASN A 80 3.18 -13.60 3.07
C ASN A 80 1.66 -13.66 2.91
N ALA A 81 0.91 -13.88 3.99
CA ALA A 81 -0.56 -13.88 3.95
C ALA A 81 -1.11 -12.52 3.51
N ALA A 82 -0.51 -11.42 3.98
CA ALA A 82 -0.88 -10.07 3.55
C ALA A 82 -0.59 -9.82 2.05
N PHE A 83 0.57 -10.26 1.53
CA PHE A 83 0.86 -10.19 0.09
C PHE A 83 -0.13 -11.00 -0.74
N VAL A 84 -0.43 -12.23 -0.35
CA VAL A 84 -1.42 -13.08 -1.01
C VAL A 84 -2.79 -12.42 -1.00
N ARG A 85 -3.18 -11.81 0.13
CA ARG A 85 -4.46 -11.10 0.25
C ARG A 85 -4.54 -9.89 -0.67
N LEU A 86 -3.50 -9.06 -0.73
CA LEU A 86 -3.43 -7.91 -1.63
C LEU A 86 -3.55 -8.36 -3.10
N ASN A 87 -2.76 -9.37 -3.49
CA ASN A 87 -2.74 -9.91 -4.84
C ASN A 87 -4.10 -10.49 -5.22
N PHE A 88 -4.76 -11.22 -4.31
CA PHE A 88 -6.11 -11.73 -4.54
C PHE A 88 -7.11 -10.59 -4.81
N LEU A 89 -7.11 -9.54 -3.98
CA LEU A 89 -8.01 -8.40 -4.12
C LEU A 89 -7.81 -7.66 -5.46
N HIS A 90 -6.56 -7.49 -5.89
CA HIS A 90 -6.25 -6.83 -7.16
C HIS A 90 -6.35 -7.76 -8.38
N SER A 91 -6.30 -9.08 -8.21
CA SER A 91 -6.34 -10.03 -9.32
C SER A 91 -7.60 -9.94 -10.17
N HIS A 92 -8.75 -9.61 -9.57
CA HIS A 92 -10.00 -9.43 -10.30
C HIS A 92 -9.94 -8.25 -11.27
N TYR A 93 -9.30 -7.15 -10.84
CA TYR A 93 -9.13 -5.96 -11.66
C TYR A 93 -8.11 -6.17 -12.78
N GLN A 94 -7.01 -6.87 -12.49
CA GLN A 94 -6.02 -7.25 -13.51
C GLN A 94 -6.61 -8.19 -14.57
N LYS A 95 -7.39 -9.19 -14.14
CA LYS A 95 -8.10 -10.10 -15.08
C LYS A 95 -9.15 -9.40 -15.94
N ALA A 96 -9.71 -8.30 -15.44
CA ALA A 96 -10.65 -7.45 -16.16
C ALA A 96 -9.95 -6.33 -16.98
N ASP A 97 -8.62 -6.30 -17.00
CA ASP A 97 -7.81 -5.27 -17.68
C ASP A 97 -8.12 -3.83 -17.23
N THR A 98 -8.50 -3.68 -15.95
CA THR A 98 -8.82 -2.38 -15.32
C THR A 98 -7.71 -1.84 -14.43
N ILE A 99 -6.75 -2.70 -14.05
CA ILE A 99 -5.48 -2.33 -13.42
C ILE A 99 -4.38 -2.96 -14.24
N SER A 100 -3.55 -2.14 -14.87
CA SER A 100 -2.37 -2.61 -15.60
C SER A 100 -1.23 -2.95 -14.63
N ASN A 101 -0.21 -3.67 -15.13
CA ASN A 101 1.00 -3.88 -14.33
C ASN A 101 1.76 -2.56 -14.08
N ASP A 102 1.67 -1.60 -14.98
CA ASP A 102 2.30 -0.28 -14.82
C ASP A 102 1.62 0.52 -13.71
N ASP A 103 0.30 0.44 -13.58
CA ASP A 103 -0.45 1.05 -12.46
C ASP A 103 -0.01 0.43 -11.11
N MET A 104 0.20 -0.89 -11.08
CA MET A 104 0.70 -1.60 -9.88
C MET A 104 2.12 -1.18 -9.53
N LEU A 105 3.02 -1.11 -10.52
CA LEU A 105 4.41 -0.70 -10.32
C LEU A 105 4.52 0.76 -9.87
N TYR A 106 3.73 1.66 -10.47
CA TYR A 106 3.66 3.05 -10.03
C TYR A 106 3.20 3.15 -8.58
N THR A 107 2.13 2.43 -8.23
CA THR A 107 1.58 2.41 -6.86
C THR A 107 2.59 1.88 -5.86
N LEU A 108 3.29 0.78 -6.19
CA LEU A 108 4.36 0.24 -5.35
C LEU A 108 5.50 1.26 -5.18
N ALA A 109 5.93 1.92 -6.25
CA ALA A 109 7.01 2.89 -6.21
C ALA A 109 6.69 4.08 -5.30
N VAL A 110 5.50 4.68 -5.42
CA VAL A 110 5.13 5.81 -4.55
C VAL A 110 4.95 5.37 -3.09
N LEU A 111 4.40 4.18 -2.83
CA LEU A 111 4.25 3.71 -1.44
C LEU A 111 5.59 3.33 -0.79
N ALA A 112 6.57 2.89 -1.58
CA ALA A 112 7.92 2.58 -1.10
C ALA A 112 8.77 3.84 -0.86
N LEU A 113 8.63 4.87 -1.72
CA LEU A 113 9.54 6.02 -1.73
C LEU A 113 9.06 7.21 -0.91
N GLU A 114 7.76 7.42 -0.76
CA GLU A 114 7.23 8.62 -0.09
C GLU A 114 7.40 8.63 1.44
N PRO A 115 7.45 7.50 2.18
CA PRO A 115 7.79 7.54 3.60
C PRO A 115 9.21 8.07 3.89
N GLU A 116 10.12 8.02 2.91
CA GLU A 116 11.52 8.44 3.04
C GLU A 116 11.78 9.88 2.58
N ARG A 117 10.84 10.53 1.89
CA ARG A 117 11.01 11.83 1.22
C ARG A 117 10.33 12.97 1.97
#